data_AF-F3LJW9-F1
#
_entry.id   AF-F3LJW9-F1
#
_cell.length_a   1.000
_cell.length_b   1.000
_cell.length_c   1.000
_cell.angle_alpha   90.00
_cell.angle_beta   90.00
_cell.angle_gamma   90.00
#
_symmetry.space_group_name_H-M   'P 1'
#
loop_
_entity.id
_entity.type
_entity.pdbx_description
1 polymer ?
#
loop_
_entity_poly.entity_id
_entity_poly.type
_entity_poly.pdbx_seq_one_letter_code
_entity_poly.pdbx_strand_id
1 'polypeptide(L)'
;MKNISTAQDYLEQFAGENIRENAHRQALDIRKFEIDLYWKRTAYFWTLIAATFAGYIATMSNSKDPMASLLVSSVGLCFSVGWYFVNRGSKYWQGNWERHVDLLENEFVGPLYKITPSREEYKFMKLNSAYPFSVSRINQILSLFVALIWVALYGASFYKSNWFPIIDNLLSWILVFLVGGCLVCLGAFGRTKKSEIEKSINFECREYKGH
;
A
#
# COMPACT_ATOMS: atom_id res chain seq x y z
N MET A 1 0.57 -22.21 -16.49
CA MET A 1 -0.69 -21.57 -16.06
C MET A 1 -1.72 -21.75 -17.16
N LYS A 2 -2.92 -22.24 -16.85
CA LYS A 2 -4.05 -22.15 -17.79
C LYS A 2 -4.34 -20.65 -17.95
N ASN A 3 -4.31 -20.13 -19.17
CA ASN A 3 -4.54 -18.70 -19.40
C ASN A 3 -6.04 -18.44 -19.28
N ILE A 4 -6.46 -17.69 -18.26
CA ILE A 4 -7.86 -17.29 -18.08
C ILE A 4 -8.03 -16.00 -18.87
N SER A 5 -8.64 -16.11 -20.05
CA SER A 5 -8.71 -15.00 -21.02
C SER A 5 -10.12 -14.46 -21.20
N THR A 6 -11.14 -15.27 -20.93
CA THR A 6 -12.54 -14.89 -21.01
C THR A 6 -13.25 -15.01 -19.66
N ALA A 7 -14.40 -14.35 -19.51
CA ALA A 7 -15.27 -14.53 -18.35
C ALA A 7 -15.75 -15.99 -18.22
N GLN A 8 -15.96 -16.68 -19.34
CA GLN A 8 -16.34 -18.08 -19.34
C GLN A 8 -15.22 -18.98 -18.79
N ASP A 9 -13.97 -18.79 -19.26
CA ASP A 9 -12.80 -19.53 -18.77
C ASP A 9 -12.63 -19.39 -17.24
N TYR A 10 -12.99 -18.21 -16.72
CA TYR A 10 -12.96 -17.89 -15.30
C TYR A 10 -14.07 -18.61 -14.54
N LEU A 11 -15.32 -18.57 -15.01
CA LEU A 11 -16.45 -19.24 -14.37
C LEU A 11 -16.30 -20.77 -14.36
N GLU A 12 -15.61 -21.33 -15.35
CA GLU A 12 -15.22 -22.74 -15.38
C GLU A 12 -14.30 -23.15 -14.22
N GLN A 13 -13.50 -22.22 -13.66
CA GLN A 13 -12.65 -22.52 -12.49
C GLN A 13 -13.47 -22.80 -11.23
N PHE A 14 -14.73 -22.36 -11.21
CA PHE A 14 -15.65 -22.52 -10.10
C PHE A 14 -16.84 -23.39 -10.53
N ALA A 15 -16.60 -24.46 -11.31
CA ALA A 15 -17.68 -25.33 -11.78
C ALA A 15 -18.49 -25.93 -10.62
N GLY A 16 -19.79 -25.65 -10.58
CA GLY A 16 -20.73 -26.07 -9.53
C GLY A 16 -21.41 -24.89 -8.85
N GLU A 17 -22.74 -24.88 -8.84
CA GLU A 17 -23.56 -23.75 -8.33
C GLU A 17 -23.20 -23.37 -6.89
N ASN A 18 -23.13 -24.36 -5.98
CA ASN A 18 -22.69 -24.15 -4.60
C ASN A 18 -21.27 -23.58 -4.49
N ILE A 19 -20.36 -23.90 -5.43
CA ILE A 19 -18.99 -23.39 -5.41
C ILE A 19 -18.96 -21.94 -5.88
N ARG A 20 -19.70 -21.61 -6.94
CA ARG A 20 -19.80 -20.23 -7.46
C ARG A 20 -20.46 -19.28 -6.48
N GLU A 21 -21.56 -19.69 -5.86
CA GLU A 21 -22.26 -18.86 -4.88
C GLU A 21 -21.34 -18.59 -3.68
N ASN A 22 -20.68 -19.63 -3.16
CA ASN A 22 -19.72 -19.48 -2.06
C ASN A 22 -18.52 -18.60 -2.46
N ALA A 23 -18.00 -18.73 -3.69
CA ALA A 23 -16.94 -17.87 -4.20
C ALA A 23 -17.39 -16.41 -4.29
N HIS A 24 -18.61 -16.15 -4.74
CA HIS A 24 -19.19 -14.81 -4.81
C HIS A 24 -19.33 -14.21 -3.40
N ARG A 25 -19.89 -14.95 -2.45
CA ARG A 25 -20.01 -14.52 -1.04
C ARG A 25 -18.66 -14.22 -0.41
N GLN A 26 -17.67 -15.10 -0.60
CA GLN A 26 -16.31 -14.86 -0.11
C GLN A 26 -15.65 -13.65 -0.77
N ALA A 27 -15.83 -13.46 -2.08
CA ALA A 27 -15.28 -12.29 -2.78
C ALA A 27 -15.87 -10.98 -2.22
N LEU A 28 -17.16 -10.96 -1.89
CA LEU A 28 -17.81 -9.81 -1.23
C LEU A 28 -17.23 -9.53 0.16
N ASP A 29 -17.08 -10.57 0.98
CA ASP A 29 -16.55 -10.45 2.33
C ASP A 29 -15.08 -9.99 2.34
N ILE A 30 -14.25 -10.58 1.48
CA ILE A 30 -12.84 -10.20 1.37
C ILE A 30 -12.70 -8.79 0.80
N ARG A 31 -13.53 -8.39 -0.18
CA ARG A 31 -13.54 -7.01 -0.69
C ARG A 31 -13.84 -6.02 0.43
N LYS A 32 -14.85 -6.28 1.27
CA LYS A 32 -15.19 -5.45 2.43
C LYS A 32 -14.02 -5.40 3.43
N PHE A 33 -13.41 -6.54 3.70
CA PHE A 33 -12.24 -6.65 4.57
C PHE A 33 -11.05 -5.84 4.05
N GLU A 34 -10.74 -5.89 2.76
CA GLU A 34 -9.65 -5.10 2.15
C GLU A 34 -9.92 -3.59 2.18
N ILE A 35 -11.19 -3.16 2.11
CA ILE A 35 -11.56 -1.75 2.29
C ILE A 35 -11.28 -1.31 3.73
N ASP A 36 -11.68 -2.10 4.73
CA ASP A 36 -11.44 -1.81 6.14
C ASP A 36 -9.93 -1.79 6.46
N LEU A 37 -9.19 -2.80 6.01
CA LEU A 37 -7.74 -2.84 6.16
C LEU A 37 -7.05 -1.66 5.49
N TYR A 38 -7.51 -1.22 4.33
CA TYR A 38 -6.96 -0.04 3.66
C TYR A 38 -7.03 1.22 4.53
N TRP A 39 -8.15 1.44 5.21
CA TRP A 39 -8.31 2.57 6.13
C TRP A 39 -7.46 2.40 7.39
N LYS A 40 -7.42 1.21 8.00
CA LYS A 40 -6.54 0.91 9.14
C LYS A 40 -5.08 1.14 8.79
N ARG A 41 -4.65 0.70 7.59
CA ARG A 41 -3.28 0.90 7.11
C ARG A 41 -2.94 2.38 6.93
N THR A 42 -3.88 3.12 6.36
CA THR A 42 -3.75 4.57 6.19
C THR A 42 -3.62 5.28 7.55
N ALA A 43 -4.42 4.90 8.54
CA ALA A 43 -4.42 5.53 9.86
C ALA A 43 -3.07 5.41 10.57
N TYR A 44 -2.50 4.20 10.67
CA TYR A 44 -1.22 4.05 11.40
C TYR A 44 -0.08 4.81 10.72
N PHE A 45 -0.02 4.81 9.38
CA PHE A 45 1.04 5.53 8.66
C PHE A 45 0.89 7.03 8.86
N TRP A 46 -0.33 7.56 8.80
CA TRP A 46 -0.59 8.97 9.11
C TRP A 46 -0.15 9.34 10.52
N THR A 47 -0.43 8.50 11.52
CA THR A 47 0.02 8.74 12.90
C THR A 47 1.54 8.84 13.01
N LEU A 48 2.27 7.89 12.41
CA LEU A 48 3.74 7.88 12.43
C LEU A 48 4.33 9.05 11.64
N ILE A 49 3.74 9.39 10.50
CA ILE A 49 4.16 10.53 9.67
C ILE A 49 3.91 11.86 10.40
N ALA A 50 2.76 12.02 11.06
CA ALA A 50 2.45 13.21 11.84
C ALA A 50 3.41 13.37 13.03
N ALA A 51 3.69 12.28 13.76
CA ALA A 51 4.64 12.28 14.86
C ALA A 51 6.07 12.62 14.39
N THR A 52 6.51 12.10 13.25
CA THR A 52 7.82 12.43 12.66
C THR A 52 7.88 13.88 12.19
N PHE A 53 6.82 14.44 11.60
CA PHE A 53 6.75 15.88 11.30
C PHE A 53 6.89 16.75 12.54
N ALA A 54 6.15 16.42 13.62
CA ALA A 54 6.26 17.14 14.89
C ALA A 54 7.67 17.05 15.47
N GLY A 55 8.28 15.86 15.44
CA GLY A 55 9.67 15.66 15.83
C GLY A 55 10.64 16.50 15.01
N TYR A 56 10.45 16.56 13.68
CA TYR A 56 11.32 17.34 12.79
C TYR A 56 11.24 18.84 13.10
N ILE A 57 10.01 19.36 13.28
CA ILE A 57 9.78 20.75 13.69
C ILE A 57 10.44 21.05 15.04
N ALA A 58 10.35 20.14 16.02
CA ALA A 58 11.00 20.29 17.31
C ALA A 58 12.53 20.41 17.19
N THR A 59 13.16 19.65 16.27
CA THR A 59 14.60 19.82 15.99
C THR A 59 14.90 21.20 15.40
N MET A 60 14.03 21.77 14.57
CA MET A 60 14.24 23.11 14.03
C MET A 60 14.19 24.20 15.11
N SER A 61 13.34 24.02 16.14
CA SER A 61 13.09 25.02 17.18
C SER A 61 14.06 24.96 18.36
N ASN A 62 14.43 23.75 18.81
CA ASN A 62 15.06 23.56 20.13
C ASN A 62 16.49 22.99 20.08
N SER A 63 16.87 22.30 19.01
CA SER A 63 18.18 21.68 18.87
C SER A 63 18.70 21.84 17.45
N LYS A 64 19.64 22.78 17.24
CA LYS A 64 20.35 22.89 15.96
C LYS A 64 21.29 21.71 15.69
N ASP A 65 21.15 20.59 16.41
CA ASP A 65 21.90 19.36 16.17
C ASP A 65 21.51 18.80 14.80
N PRO A 66 22.41 18.88 13.80
CA PRO A 66 22.11 18.38 12.47
C PRO A 66 21.85 16.87 12.45
N MET A 67 22.39 16.13 13.42
CA MET A 67 22.21 14.68 13.51
C MET A 67 20.80 14.29 13.91
N ALA A 68 20.20 15.00 14.88
CA ALA A 68 18.80 14.80 15.24
C ALA A 68 17.85 15.08 14.05
N SER A 69 18.05 16.17 13.31
CA SER A 69 17.25 16.48 12.12
C SER A 69 17.44 15.43 11.01
N LEU A 70 18.67 14.94 10.81
CA LEU A 70 18.96 13.88 9.84
C LEU A 70 18.30 12.55 10.23
N LEU A 71 18.34 12.17 11.51
CA LEU A 71 17.70 10.95 12.00
C LEU A 71 16.18 11.02 11.83
N VAL A 72 15.54 12.11 12.25
CA VAL A 72 14.08 12.25 12.16
C VAL A 72 13.62 12.30 10.70
N SER A 73 14.33 13.03 9.83
CA SER A 73 14.00 13.07 8.39
C SER A 73 14.17 11.73 7.70
N SER A 74 15.14 10.92 8.13
CA SER A 74 15.33 9.55 7.65
C SER A 74 14.15 8.65 8.01
N VAL A 75 13.69 8.71 9.25
CA VAL A 75 12.52 7.93 9.71
C VAL A 75 11.26 8.37 8.97
N GLY A 76 11.04 9.68 8.83
CA GLY A 76 9.92 10.24 8.08
C GLY A 76 9.91 9.81 6.61
N LEU A 77 11.09 9.78 5.97
CA LEU A 77 11.27 9.31 4.60
C LEU A 77 10.91 7.82 4.47
N CYS A 78 11.46 6.96 5.34
CA CYS A 78 11.17 5.52 5.32
C CYS A 78 9.68 5.23 5.48
N PHE A 79 9.00 5.87 6.45
CA PHE A 79 7.57 5.66 6.65
C PHE A 79 6.73 6.17 5.48
N SER A 80 7.11 7.30 4.87
CA SER A 80 6.34 7.87 3.75
C SER A 80 6.48 7.05 2.47
N VAL A 81 7.68 6.54 2.17
CA VAL A 81 7.88 5.61 1.05
C VAL A 81 7.18 4.28 1.30
N GLY A 82 7.27 3.75 2.52
CA GLY A 82 6.52 2.55 2.92
C GLY A 82 5.02 2.73 2.75
N TRP A 83 4.48 3.88 3.18
CA TRP A 83 3.06 4.21 3.02
C TRP A 83 2.64 4.24 1.55
N TYR A 84 3.45 4.87 0.69
CA TYR A 84 3.20 4.88 -0.75
C TYR A 84 3.12 3.46 -1.35
N PHE A 85 4.06 2.58 -1.01
CA PHE A 85 4.03 1.19 -1.50
C PHE A 85 2.85 0.40 -0.95
N VAL A 86 2.51 0.56 0.33
CA VAL A 86 1.33 -0.09 0.93
C VAL A 86 0.03 0.38 0.27
N ASN A 87 -0.09 1.66 -0.09
CA ASN A 87 -1.25 2.17 -0.83
C ASN A 87 -1.34 1.57 -2.25
N ARG A 88 -0.20 1.34 -2.91
CA ARG A 88 -0.16 0.63 -4.20
C ARG A 88 -0.56 -0.83 -4.09
N GLY A 89 -0.01 -1.55 -3.11
CA GLY A 89 -0.37 -2.94 -2.83
C GLY A 89 -1.84 -3.10 -2.46
N SER A 90 -2.37 -2.19 -1.63
CA SER A 90 -3.78 -2.20 -1.26
C SER A 90 -4.70 -2.02 -2.46
N LYS A 91 -4.39 -1.09 -3.39
CA LYS A 91 -5.22 -0.93 -4.59
C LYS A 91 -5.12 -2.12 -5.55
N TYR A 92 -3.96 -2.78 -5.62
CA TYR A 92 -3.82 -4.00 -6.40
C TYR A 92 -4.79 -5.08 -5.90
N TRP A 93 -4.79 -5.38 -4.59
CA TRP A 93 -5.65 -6.40 -4.01
C TRP A 93 -7.14 -6.01 -3.99
N GLN A 94 -7.47 -4.75 -3.71
CA GLN A 94 -8.85 -4.26 -3.87
C GLN A 94 -9.36 -4.46 -5.29
N GLY A 95 -8.56 -4.07 -6.29
CA GLY A 95 -8.92 -4.24 -7.70
C GLY A 95 -9.02 -5.71 -8.13
N ASN A 96 -8.28 -6.61 -7.49
CA ASN A 96 -8.41 -8.05 -7.70
C ASN A 96 -9.80 -8.54 -7.25
N TRP A 97 -10.20 -8.23 -6.02
CA TRP A 97 -11.47 -8.66 -5.46
C TRP A 97 -12.68 -7.94 -6.08
N GLU A 98 -12.54 -6.67 -6.46
CA GLU A 98 -13.54 -5.96 -7.28
C GLU A 98 -13.84 -6.75 -8.56
N ARG A 99 -12.82 -7.21 -9.29
CA ARG A 99 -13.00 -8.03 -10.50
C ARG A 99 -13.62 -9.40 -10.24
N HIS A 100 -13.24 -10.07 -9.15
CA HIS A 100 -13.87 -11.34 -8.78
C HIS A 100 -15.37 -11.17 -8.52
N VAL A 101 -15.77 -10.10 -7.81
CA VAL A 101 -17.18 -9.77 -7.60
C VAL A 101 -17.86 -9.48 -8.94
N ASP A 102 -17.27 -8.63 -9.78
CA ASP A 102 -17.84 -8.28 -11.09
C ASP A 102 -18.07 -9.51 -11.99
N LEU A 103 -17.15 -10.48 -11.99
CA LEU A 103 -17.29 -11.68 -12.83
C LEU A 103 -18.31 -12.67 -12.29
N LEU A 104 -18.50 -12.74 -10.97
CA LEU A 104 -19.38 -13.71 -10.31
C LEU A 104 -20.81 -13.19 -10.11
N GLU A 105 -21.02 -11.88 -9.99
CA GLU A 105 -22.31 -11.32 -9.55
C GLU A 105 -23.49 -11.56 -10.50
N ASN A 106 -23.24 -11.67 -11.82
CA ASN A 106 -24.29 -11.69 -12.84
C ASN A 106 -25.27 -12.85 -12.65
N GLU A 107 -24.79 -13.98 -12.16
CA GLU A 107 -25.57 -15.20 -11.95
C GLU A 107 -26.47 -15.11 -10.71
N PHE A 108 -26.08 -14.32 -9.70
CA PHE A 108 -26.73 -14.33 -8.38
C PHE A 108 -27.52 -13.06 -8.06
N VAL A 109 -26.98 -11.90 -8.41
CA VAL A 109 -27.53 -10.58 -8.04
C VAL A 109 -27.65 -9.63 -9.24
N GLY A 110 -27.36 -10.13 -10.45
CA GLY A 110 -27.31 -9.32 -11.66
C GLY A 110 -26.13 -8.33 -11.64
N PRO A 111 -26.20 -7.22 -12.40
CA PRO A 111 -25.10 -6.26 -12.55
C PRO A 111 -25.04 -5.22 -11.41
N LEU A 112 -25.34 -5.62 -10.18
CA LEU A 112 -25.54 -4.72 -9.04
C LEU A 112 -24.31 -3.81 -8.80
N TYR A 113 -23.10 -4.36 -8.84
CA TYR A 113 -21.86 -3.62 -8.63
C TYR A 113 -21.34 -2.93 -9.90
N LYS A 114 -21.85 -3.29 -11.07
CA LYS A 114 -21.52 -2.64 -12.36
C LYS A 114 -22.34 -1.39 -12.66
N ILE A 115 -23.53 -1.26 -12.08
CA ILE A 115 -24.41 -0.11 -12.31
C ILE A 115 -23.93 1.07 -11.47
N THR A 116 -23.55 2.17 -12.13
CA THR A 116 -23.21 3.45 -11.49
C THR A 116 -24.05 4.58 -12.07
N PRO A 117 -24.34 5.65 -11.30
CA PRO A 117 -25.02 6.83 -11.85
C PRO A 117 -24.24 7.43 -13.03
N SER A 118 -24.95 8.09 -13.94
CA SER A 118 -24.34 8.68 -15.14
C SER A 118 -23.33 9.76 -14.78
N ARG A 119 -22.19 9.77 -15.46
CA ARG A 119 -21.17 10.81 -15.29
C ARG A 119 -21.67 12.22 -15.63
N GLU A 120 -22.70 12.32 -16.46
CA GLU A 120 -23.29 13.59 -16.86
C GLU A 120 -24.02 14.31 -15.72
N GLU A 121 -24.44 13.55 -14.70
CA GLU A 121 -25.09 14.08 -13.49
C GLU A 121 -24.10 14.86 -12.61
N TYR A 122 -22.83 14.44 -12.62
CA TYR A 122 -21.78 14.96 -11.76
C TYR A 122 -20.83 15.89 -12.53
N LYS A 123 -21.01 17.20 -12.35
CA LYS A 123 -20.14 18.23 -12.94
C LYS A 123 -19.05 18.63 -11.97
N PHE A 124 -17.80 18.64 -12.42
CA PHE A 124 -16.64 19.02 -11.60
C PHE A 124 -16.78 20.41 -10.94
N MET A 125 -17.38 21.37 -11.65
CA MET A 125 -17.57 22.74 -11.16
C MET A 125 -18.66 22.87 -10.06
N LYS A 126 -19.46 21.83 -9.82
CA LYS A 126 -20.45 21.81 -8.73
C LYS A 126 -19.77 21.31 -7.44
N LEU A 127 -19.14 22.23 -6.72
CA LEU A 127 -18.32 21.94 -5.53
C LEU A 127 -19.05 21.19 -4.39
N ASN A 128 -20.36 21.41 -4.24
CA ASN A 128 -21.18 20.77 -3.19
C ASN A 128 -21.87 19.48 -3.66
N SER A 129 -21.49 18.92 -4.82
CA SER A 129 -22.07 17.69 -5.36
C SER A 129 -21.05 16.55 -5.41
N ALA A 130 -21.53 15.30 -5.47
CA ALA A 130 -20.66 14.15 -5.61
C ALA A 130 -19.88 14.18 -6.94
N TYR A 131 -18.72 13.55 -6.97
CA TYR A 131 -17.90 13.39 -8.17
C TYR A 131 -17.16 12.04 -8.10
N PRO A 132 -16.96 11.32 -9.22
CA PRO A 132 -16.44 9.95 -9.23
C PRO A 132 -14.91 9.88 -8.99
N PHE A 133 -14.44 10.44 -7.88
CA PHE A 133 -13.06 10.30 -7.44
C PHE A 133 -12.78 8.92 -6.86
N SER A 134 -11.64 8.34 -7.24
CA SER A 134 -11.14 7.13 -6.61
C SER A 134 -10.36 7.50 -5.35
N VAL A 135 -10.91 7.15 -4.18
CA VAL A 135 -10.29 7.39 -2.87
C VAL A 135 -8.87 6.81 -2.79
N SER A 136 -8.66 5.61 -3.33
CA SER A 136 -7.35 4.95 -3.36
C SER A 136 -6.33 5.64 -4.25
N ARG A 137 -6.75 6.20 -5.39
CA ARG A 137 -5.85 7.00 -6.24
C ARG A 137 -5.45 8.31 -5.57
N ILE A 138 -6.40 8.98 -4.90
CA ILE A 138 -6.10 10.20 -4.14
C ILE A 138 -5.04 9.92 -3.08
N ASN A 139 -5.17 8.87 -2.27
CA ASN A 139 -4.17 8.54 -1.25
C ASN A 139 -2.82 8.12 -1.84
N GLN A 140 -2.78 7.47 -3.01
CA GLN A 140 -1.51 7.19 -3.69
C GLN A 140 -0.78 8.48 -4.09
N ILE A 141 -1.52 9.48 -4.61
CA ILE A 141 -0.96 10.79 -4.96
C ILE A 141 -0.50 11.52 -3.69
N LEU A 142 -1.33 11.56 -2.64
CA LEU A 142 -0.98 12.20 -1.37
C LEU A 142 0.24 11.56 -0.71
N SER A 143 0.30 10.22 -0.67
CA SER A 143 1.46 9.51 -0.10
C SER A 143 2.73 9.75 -0.91
N LEU A 144 2.65 9.83 -2.24
CA LEU A 144 3.77 10.24 -3.07
C LEU A 144 4.22 11.67 -2.76
N PHE A 145 3.27 12.62 -2.66
CA PHE A 145 3.55 14.01 -2.33
C PHE A 145 4.25 14.13 -0.97
N VAL A 146 3.75 13.44 0.06
CA VAL A 146 4.38 13.42 1.39
C VAL A 146 5.77 12.79 1.34
N ALA A 147 5.97 11.70 0.58
CA ALA A 147 7.30 11.12 0.39
C ALA A 147 8.27 12.12 -0.27
N LEU A 148 7.84 12.89 -1.26
CA LEU A 148 8.65 13.93 -1.90
C LEU A 148 9.03 15.07 -0.93
N ILE A 149 8.11 15.47 -0.04
CA ILE A 149 8.43 16.41 1.04
C ILE A 149 9.55 15.85 1.92
N TRP A 150 9.45 14.58 2.33
CA TRP A 150 10.49 13.97 3.16
C TRP A 150 11.82 13.80 2.44
N VAL A 151 11.82 13.55 1.12
CA VAL A 151 13.05 13.59 0.31
C VAL A 151 13.71 14.97 0.38
N ALA A 152 12.92 16.05 0.24
CA ALA A 152 13.43 17.41 0.33
C ALA A 152 13.96 17.73 1.74
N LEU A 153 13.24 17.35 2.80
CA LEU A 153 13.66 17.57 4.19
C LEU A 153 14.92 16.77 4.55
N TYR A 154 15.01 15.52 4.09
CA TYR A 154 16.19 14.69 4.24
C TYR A 154 17.40 15.30 3.53
N GLY A 155 17.23 15.73 2.27
CA GLY A 155 18.28 16.42 1.51
C GLY A 155 18.75 17.72 2.17
N ALA A 156 17.82 18.52 2.68
CA ALA A 156 18.14 19.75 3.42
C ALA A 156 18.87 19.47 4.74
N SER A 157 18.44 18.45 5.48
CA SER A 157 19.10 18.01 6.73
C SER A 157 20.51 17.50 6.47
N PHE A 158 20.67 16.72 5.40
CA PHE A 158 21.96 16.21 4.96
C PHE A 158 22.92 17.35 4.55
N TYR A 159 22.44 18.33 3.78
CA TYR A 159 23.23 19.50 3.41
C TYR A 159 23.62 20.35 4.62
N LYS A 160 22.68 20.62 5.53
CA LYS A 160 22.90 21.41 6.75
C LYS A 160 23.88 20.75 7.72
N SER A 161 24.03 19.44 7.66
CA SER A 161 25.03 18.71 8.46
C SER A 161 26.49 18.99 8.05
N ASN A 162 26.72 19.91 7.09
CA ASN A 162 28.00 20.30 6.49
C ASN A 162 28.75 19.10 5.89
N TRP A 163 28.90 19.08 4.56
CA TRP A 163 29.62 18.02 3.82
C TRP A 163 31.07 17.75 4.31
N PHE A 164 31.72 18.69 4.99
CA PHE A 164 33.15 18.61 5.30
C PHE A 164 33.51 17.91 6.64
N PRO A 165 32.74 18.01 7.75
CA PRO A 165 32.96 17.16 8.94
C PRO A 165 32.27 15.77 8.87
N ILE A 166 31.41 15.53 7.86
CA ILE A 166 30.69 14.24 7.69
C ILE A 166 31.65 13.09 7.30
N ILE A 167 32.81 13.39 6.73
CA ILE A 167 33.82 12.37 6.42
C ILE A 167 34.32 11.68 7.72
N ASP A 168 34.28 12.36 8.87
CA ASP A 168 34.77 11.82 10.15
C ASP A 168 33.68 11.15 11.02
N ASN A 169 32.39 11.37 10.72
CA ASN A 169 31.30 10.81 11.54
C ASN A 169 30.71 9.54 10.92
N LEU A 170 31.29 8.40 11.29
CA LEU A 170 30.85 7.04 10.93
C LEU A 170 29.33 6.84 11.07
N LEU A 171 28.71 7.44 12.10
CA LEU A 171 27.29 7.27 12.39
C LEU A 171 26.39 7.84 11.29
N SER A 172 26.77 8.98 10.68
CA SER A 172 26.01 9.61 9.60
C SER A 172 26.02 8.75 8.33
N TRP A 173 27.17 8.16 7.99
CA TRP A 173 27.28 7.23 6.87
C TRP A 173 26.48 5.94 7.09
N ILE A 174 26.57 5.36 8.29
CA ILE A 174 25.74 4.21 8.67
C ILE A 174 24.27 4.53 8.43
N LEU A 175 23.82 5.73 8.81
CA LEU A 175 22.43 6.13 8.70
C LEU A 175 22.01 6.35 7.23
N VAL A 176 22.86 6.95 6.39
CA VAL A 176 22.63 7.06 4.93
C VAL A 176 22.54 5.68 4.28
N PHE A 177 23.46 4.77 4.59
CA PHE A 177 23.43 3.40 4.06
C PHE A 177 22.22 2.62 4.57
N LEU A 178 21.79 2.83 5.81
CA LEU A 178 20.60 2.19 6.38
C LEU A 178 19.33 2.68 5.68
N VAL A 179 19.21 3.99 5.42
CA VAL A 179 18.09 4.55 4.65
C VAL A 179 18.12 4.03 3.22
N GLY A 180 19.26 4.12 2.53
CA GLY A 180 19.41 3.60 1.17
C GLY A 180 19.08 2.11 1.08
N GLY A 181 19.61 1.31 2.00
CA GLY A 181 19.32 -0.11 2.13
C GLY A 181 17.84 -0.38 2.41
N CYS A 182 17.21 0.38 3.31
CA CYS A 182 15.78 0.28 3.59
C CYS A 182 14.93 0.57 2.34
N LEU A 183 15.23 1.66 1.61
CA LEU A 183 14.52 2.03 0.40
C LEU A 183 14.71 1.00 -0.73
N VAL A 184 15.93 0.48 -0.89
CA VAL A 184 16.22 -0.61 -1.84
C VAL A 184 15.46 -1.86 -1.44
N CYS A 185 15.45 -2.24 -0.16
CA CYS A 185 14.72 -3.41 0.32
C CYS A 185 13.22 -3.26 0.08
N LEU A 186 12.64 -2.09 0.37
CA LEU A 186 11.24 -1.78 0.11
C LEU A 186 10.90 -1.89 -1.39
N GLY A 187 11.78 -1.42 -2.28
CA GLY A 187 11.56 -1.48 -3.72
C GLY A 187 11.79 -2.87 -4.35
N ALA A 188 12.85 -3.56 -3.94
CA ALA A 188 13.31 -4.83 -4.52
C ALA A 188 12.63 -6.06 -3.91
N PHE A 189 12.45 -6.07 -2.58
CA PHE A 189 11.82 -7.18 -1.87
C PHE A 189 10.35 -6.92 -1.53
N GLY A 190 9.87 -5.68 -1.63
CA GLY A 190 8.44 -5.37 -1.44
C GLY A 190 7.51 -5.87 -2.55
N ARG A 191 8.05 -6.42 -3.65
CA ARG A 191 7.28 -7.04 -4.73
C ARG A 191 7.18 -8.55 -4.52
N THR A 192 5.97 -9.09 -4.62
CA THR A 192 5.75 -10.54 -4.66
C THR A 192 6.44 -11.15 -5.88
N LYS A 193 7.29 -12.15 -5.66
CA LYS A 193 8.02 -12.83 -6.75
C LYS A 193 7.16 -13.91 -7.39
N LYS A 194 7.31 -14.12 -8.70
CA LYS A 194 6.59 -15.17 -9.43
C LYS A 194 6.83 -16.58 -8.85
N SER A 195 8.05 -16.85 -8.37
CA SER A 195 8.41 -18.10 -7.68
C SER A 195 7.66 -18.33 -6.37
N GLU A 196 7.15 -17.28 -5.72
CA GLU A 196 6.31 -17.40 -4.51
C GLU A 196 4.84 -17.70 -4.83
N ILE A 197 4.42 -17.42 -6.07
CA ILE A 197 3.08 -17.75 -6.57
C ILE A 197 3.05 -19.23 -6.98
N GLU A 198 4.15 -19.75 -7.53
CA GLU A 198 4.31 -21.14 -7.98
C GLU A 198 4.89 -22.04 -6.85
N LYS A 199 4.23 -22.10 -5.69
CA LYS A 199 4.69 -22.95 -4.59
C LYS A 199 4.40 -24.43 -4.86
N SER A 200 5.43 -25.27 -4.82
CA SER A 200 5.26 -26.72 -4.71
C SER A 200 4.67 -27.07 -3.34
N ILE A 201 3.61 -27.88 -3.31
CA ILE A 201 2.98 -28.32 -2.07
C ILE A 201 3.84 -29.44 -1.46
N ASN A 202 4.64 -29.09 -0.45
CA ASN A 202 5.43 -30.04 0.33
C ASN A 202 4.92 -29.99 1.78
N PHE A 203 3.92 -30.81 2.10
CA PHE A 203 3.45 -30.98 3.47
C PHE A 203 4.08 -32.23 4.09
N GLU A 204 4.57 -32.11 5.32
CA GLU A 204 4.91 -33.26 6.16
C GLU A 204 3.74 -33.54 7.11
N CYS A 205 3.19 -34.76 7.06
CA CYS A 205 2.16 -35.20 8.00
C CYS A 205 2.82 -35.58 9.33
N ARG A 206 2.35 -35.01 10.45
CA ARG A 206 2.81 -35.39 11.79
C ARG A 206 1.91 -36.49 12.35
N GLU A 207 2.47 -37.66 12.64
CA GLU A 207 1.78 -38.70 13.40
C GLU A 207 1.75 -38.34 14.88
N TYR A 208 0.56 -38.30 15.47
CA TYR A 208 0.39 -38.25 16.92
C TYR A 208 0.36 -39.69 17.45
N LYS A 209 1.38 -40.09 18.22
CA LYS A 209 1.31 -41.34 18.98
C LYS A 209 0.23 -41.19 20.04
N GLY A 210 -0.84 -41.96 19.94
CA GLY A 210 -1.85 -42.06 21.00
C GLY A 210 -1.17 -42.57 22.27
N HIS A 211 -1.37 -41.86 23.38
CA HIS A 211 -1.09 -42.35 24.73
C HIS A 211 -2.36 -42.98 25.31
#